data_AF-A0A8X6MCL2-F1
#
_entry.id   AF-A0A8X6MCL2-F1
#
_cell.length_a   1.000
_cell.length_b   1.000
_cell.length_c   1.000
_cell.angle_alpha   90.00
_cell.angle_beta   90.00
_cell.angle_gamma   90.00
#
_symmetry.space_group_name_H-M   'P 1'
#
loop_
_entity.id
_entity.type
_entity.pdbx_description
1 polymer ?
#
loop_
_entity_poly.entity_id
_entity_poly.type
_entity_poly.pdbx_seq_one_letter_code
_entity_poly.pdbx_strand_id
1 'polypeptide(L)'
;MDLKVNRDMLDIKFEGYKLSLDPIPVLKQPVVDGVRCCELSSEDYSYLHTRMALLHNYLFQDPWSQNSVFYINERLRVMWTSLGEDGRLNSPRCIWNVPIDATGSHSNITISFPGAEWAVLCNGRKNLHILYTPSRSAGEPWMCCHTYDMEISTSSYLLHSVHRTIPGSQQIDCIVATVEHKSKLPNDVSFPDCYTFVSVLEWISFTCGQNNQIWTTKRTRKLVSSTFPEYAAIDSIGDAVCVVSQNSFKCYFDSEGMINSNIDTIEKEPKPPKYTYIQTPEDITVYFRVPENLKKSDFQITFHAQYMEVLVQGKCVISGDLANYIDHGACTWILDGNKLEVILYKAEIGLMWQELIKGNKEGEELMDPTFIAEVHARLAHLTSETEVTPSNRVPFNLEQLEECDSSVEQLTFQRIDGNEHCETHK
;
A
#
# COMPACT_ATOMS: atom_id res chain seq x y z
N MET A 1 0.63 19.11 -7.34
CA MET A 1 1.99 18.69 -7.72
C MET A 1 1.84 18.10 -9.12
N ASP A 2 2.49 18.62 -10.16
CA ASP A 2 2.36 18.07 -11.51
C ASP A 2 3.38 16.93 -11.67
N LEU A 3 2.92 15.66 -11.66
CA LEU A 3 3.77 14.46 -11.72
C LEU A 3 4.28 14.23 -13.16
N LYS A 4 4.94 15.22 -13.75
CA LYS A 4 5.56 15.12 -15.06
C LYS A 4 6.96 14.55 -14.93
N VAL A 5 7.21 13.48 -15.67
CA VAL A 5 8.55 12.87 -15.80
C VAL A 5 9.53 13.94 -16.28
N ASN A 6 10.56 14.22 -15.48
CA ASN A 6 11.64 15.09 -15.90
C ASN A 6 12.57 14.31 -16.84
N ARG A 7 12.44 14.55 -18.15
CA ARG A 7 13.23 13.86 -19.18
C ARG A 7 14.73 14.18 -19.10
N ASP A 8 15.13 15.28 -18.48
CA ASP A 8 16.53 15.64 -18.31
C ASP A 8 17.26 14.73 -17.30
N MET A 9 16.49 14.02 -16.45
CA MET A 9 17.01 13.04 -15.50
C MET A 9 17.12 11.62 -16.10
N LEU A 10 16.72 11.44 -17.36
CA LEU A 10 16.76 10.15 -18.05
C LEU A 10 18.00 10.07 -18.95
N ASP A 11 18.87 9.11 -18.70
CA ASP A 11 19.97 8.80 -19.61
C ASP A 11 19.48 7.86 -20.72
N ILE A 12 19.30 8.41 -21.93
CA ILE A 12 18.85 7.67 -23.12
C ILE A 12 19.88 6.59 -23.52
N LYS A 13 21.13 6.71 -23.07
CA LYS A 13 22.21 5.74 -23.31
C LYS A 13 22.43 4.80 -22.12
N PHE A 14 21.52 4.78 -21.15
CA PHE A 14 21.62 3.87 -20.02
C PHE A 14 21.57 2.42 -20.50
N GLU A 15 22.72 1.74 -20.49
CA GLU A 15 22.84 0.33 -20.88
C GLU A 15 22.56 -0.65 -19.73
N GLY A 16 22.19 -0.15 -18.54
CA GLY A 16 21.89 -0.94 -17.35
C GLY A 16 22.88 -0.75 -16.19
N TYR A 17 22.50 -1.22 -15.00
CA TYR A 17 23.39 -1.27 -13.85
C TYR A 17 24.36 -2.45 -14.00
N LYS A 18 25.67 -2.17 -13.95
CA LYS A 18 26.71 -3.21 -13.88
C LYS A 18 27.11 -3.38 -12.42
N LEU A 19 26.81 -4.55 -11.85
CA LEU A 19 27.29 -4.91 -10.52
C LEU A 19 28.82 -4.96 -10.55
N SER A 20 29.46 -4.15 -9.71
CA SER A 20 30.90 -4.31 -9.50
C SER A 20 31.16 -5.66 -8.83
N LEU A 21 32.11 -6.41 -9.38
CA LEU A 21 32.61 -7.64 -8.78
C LEU A 21 33.73 -7.35 -7.76
N ASP A 22 34.09 -6.09 -7.58
CA ASP A 22 35.09 -5.69 -6.60
C ASP A 22 34.60 -6.03 -5.18
N PRO A 23 35.46 -6.59 -4.33
CA PRO A 23 35.08 -6.90 -2.96
C PRO A 23 34.73 -5.61 -2.21
N ILE A 24 33.54 -5.56 -1.62
CA ILE A 24 33.12 -4.43 -0.79
C ILE A 24 33.94 -4.47 0.51
N PRO A 25 34.67 -3.39 0.87
CA PRO A 25 35.42 -3.35 2.11
C PRO A 25 34.46 -3.42 3.31
N VAL A 26 34.66 -4.41 4.19
CA VAL A 26 33.84 -4.59 5.40
C VAL A 26 34.67 -4.24 6.62
N LEU A 27 34.26 -3.18 7.32
CA LEU A 27 34.79 -2.83 8.63
C LEU A 27 33.96 -3.51 9.71
N LYS A 28 34.63 -4.07 10.74
CA LYS A 28 33.98 -4.72 11.87
C LYS A 28 34.52 -4.17 13.17
N GLN A 29 33.63 -3.87 14.10
CA GLN A 29 33.98 -3.40 15.43
C GLN A 29 33.13 -4.16 16.46
N PRO A 30 33.73 -4.72 17.51
CA PRO A 30 32.98 -5.33 18.59
C PRO A 30 32.25 -4.24 19.40
N VAL A 31 30.98 -4.49 19.72
CA VAL A 31 30.18 -3.65 20.62
C VAL A 31 30.20 -4.24 22.03
N VAL A 32 30.33 -3.38 23.05
CA VAL A 32 30.44 -3.82 24.46
C VAL A 32 29.11 -4.34 24.99
N ASP A 33 28.04 -3.61 24.69
CA ASP A 33 26.66 -4.04 24.94
C ASP A 33 26.08 -4.44 23.58
N GLY A 34 25.36 -5.58 23.52
CA GLY A 34 24.77 -6.08 22.29
C GLY A 34 23.82 -5.07 21.65
N VAL A 35 23.52 -5.27 20.36
CA VAL A 35 22.45 -4.52 19.69
C VAL A 35 21.11 -5.08 20.17
N ARG A 36 20.18 -4.18 20.50
CA ARG A 36 18.84 -4.60 20.92
C ARG A 36 18.09 -5.18 19.73
N CYS A 37 17.88 -6.48 19.75
CA CYS A 37 16.97 -7.17 18.84
C CYS A 37 15.66 -7.46 19.57
N CYS A 38 14.52 -7.15 18.94
CA CYS A 38 13.21 -7.49 19.49
C CYS A 38 12.54 -8.53 18.60
N GLU A 39 11.94 -9.53 19.23
CA GLU A 39 11.08 -10.51 18.57
C GLU A 39 9.63 -10.02 18.61
N LEU A 40 8.81 -10.50 17.65
CA LEU A 40 7.37 -10.27 17.68
C LEU A 40 6.78 -10.87 18.96
N SER A 41 5.89 -10.12 19.62
CA SER A 41 5.20 -10.64 20.79
C SER A 41 4.17 -11.71 20.40
N SER A 42 3.68 -12.49 21.36
CA SER A 42 2.59 -13.44 21.13
C SER A 42 1.29 -12.77 20.67
N GLU A 43 1.14 -11.47 20.90
CA GLU A 43 -0.03 -10.69 20.46
C GLU A 43 0.15 -10.12 19.03
N ASP A 44 1.40 -10.04 18.54
CA ASP A 44 1.78 -9.49 17.24
C ASP A 44 1.91 -10.58 16.16
N TYR A 45 0.85 -11.38 15.94
CA TYR A 45 0.90 -12.57 15.09
C TYR A 45 0.36 -12.39 13.67
N SER A 46 -0.24 -11.23 13.36
CA SER A 46 -0.86 -11.02 12.05
C SER A 46 0.16 -10.74 10.95
N TYR A 47 -0.26 -10.93 9.69
CA TYR A 47 0.54 -10.55 8.52
C TYR A 47 1.01 -9.09 8.60
N LEU A 48 0.14 -8.16 9.00
CA LEU A 48 0.49 -6.73 9.14
C LEU A 48 1.56 -6.48 10.21
N HIS A 49 1.54 -7.21 11.33
CA HIS A 49 2.60 -7.11 12.34
C HIS A 49 3.94 -7.59 11.80
N THR A 50 3.93 -8.70 11.06
CA THR A 50 5.12 -9.24 10.41
C THR A 50 5.69 -8.23 9.41
N ARG A 51 4.84 -7.64 8.56
CA ARG A 51 5.23 -6.58 7.61
C ARG A 51 5.87 -5.40 8.33
N MET A 52 5.26 -4.90 9.39
CA MET A 52 5.80 -3.79 10.19
C MET A 52 7.16 -4.14 10.81
N ALA A 53 7.32 -5.34 11.38
CA ALA A 53 8.57 -5.75 12.01
C ALA A 53 9.72 -5.95 11.00
N LEU A 54 9.41 -6.41 9.79
CA LEU A 54 10.40 -6.60 8.72
C LEU A 54 11.02 -5.29 8.21
N LEU A 55 10.37 -4.14 8.46
CA LEU A 55 10.95 -2.84 8.12
C LEU A 55 12.11 -2.44 9.02
N HIS A 56 12.25 -3.08 10.18
CA HIS A 56 13.15 -2.59 11.21
C HIS A 56 14.61 -2.72 10.80
N ASN A 57 15.28 -1.57 10.77
CA ASN A 57 16.73 -1.48 10.66
C ASN A 57 17.33 -1.24 12.05
N TYR A 58 18.36 -2.01 12.40
CA TYR A 58 19.09 -1.86 13.67
C TYR A 58 20.18 -0.79 13.61
N LEU A 59 20.51 -0.30 12.41
CA LEU A 59 21.50 0.74 12.17
C LEU A 59 20.84 1.92 11.46
N PHE A 60 20.84 3.07 12.11
CA PHE A 60 20.28 4.30 11.59
C PHE A 60 21.41 5.20 11.09
N GLN A 61 21.45 5.45 9.78
CA GLN A 61 22.39 6.39 9.20
C GLN A 61 21.83 7.82 9.28
N ASP A 62 22.70 8.79 9.54
CA ASP A 62 22.34 10.20 9.51
C ASP A 62 22.47 10.80 8.10
N PRO A 63 21.39 11.31 7.49
CA PRO A 63 21.44 11.97 6.18
C PRO A 63 22.32 13.24 6.13
N TRP A 64 22.53 13.92 7.26
CA TRP A 64 23.34 15.14 7.37
C TRP A 64 24.77 14.88 7.83
N SER A 65 25.08 13.67 8.30
CA SER A 65 26.42 13.25 8.71
C SER A 65 26.65 11.82 8.24
N GLN A 66 27.02 11.67 6.96
CA GLN A 66 27.11 10.37 6.27
C GLN A 66 28.03 9.35 6.97
N ASN A 67 29.04 9.84 7.68
CA ASN A 67 29.99 9.02 8.43
C ASN A 67 29.49 8.64 9.83
N SER A 68 28.36 9.17 10.29
CA SER A 68 27.79 8.87 11.61
C SER A 68 26.65 7.86 11.48
N VAL A 69 26.69 6.84 12.35
CA VAL A 69 25.64 5.84 12.46
C VAL A 69 25.25 5.64 13.90
N PHE A 70 23.99 5.25 14.08
CA PHE A 70 23.35 5.14 15.38
C PHE A 70 22.72 3.76 15.52
N TYR A 71 22.73 3.20 16.71
CA TYR A 71 22.03 1.96 17.02
C TYR A 71 21.52 1.98 18.47
N ILE A 72 20.59 1.10 18.79
CA ILE A 72 20.10 0.93 20.16
C ILE A 72 20.76 -0.30 20.78
N ASN A 73 21.37 -0.14 21.95
CA ASN A 73 21.92 -1.28 22.67
C ASN A 73 20.88 -1.96 23.58
N GLU A 74 21.22 -3.14 24.09
CA GLU A 74 20.38 -3.92 25.02
C GLU A 74 19.97 -3.16 26.29
N ARG A 75 20.74 -2.14 26.69
CA ARG A 75 20.45 -1.28 27.84
C ARG A 75 19.56 -0.09 27.52
N LEU A 76 18.88 -0.09 26.37
CA LEU A 76 18.00 0.99 25.91
C LEU A 76 18.73 2.33 25.80
N ARG A 77 19.96 2.32 25.27
CA ARG A 77 20.75 3.53 25.00
C ARG A 77 20.92 3.72 23.52
N VAL A 78 20.79 4.97 23.09
CA VAL A 78 21.21 5.37 21.75
C VAL A 78 22.72 5.48 21.75
N MET A 79 23.33 4.64 20.94
CA MET A 79 24.76 4.57 20.74
C MET A 79 25.10 5.24 19.41
N TRP A 80 26.14 6.05 19.42
CA TRP A 80 26.71 6.68 18.24
C TRP A 80 28.09 6.09 17.96
N THR A 81 28.40 5.88 16.69
CA THR A 81 29.76 5.66 16.20
C THR A 81 29.94 6.37 14.86
N SER A 82 31.17 6.63 14.47
CA SER A 82 31.48 7.24 13.19
C SER A 82 32.73 6.68 12.53
N LEU A 83 32.75 6.77 11.20
CA LEU A 83 33.92 6.49 10.40
C LEU A 83 34.87 7.70 10.43
N GLY A 84 36.07 7.51 10.98
CA GLY A 84 37.13 8.49 10.97
C GLY A 84 37.76 8.68 9.59
N GLU A 85 38.45 9.79 9.41
CA GLU A 85 39.19 10.08 8.16
C GLU A 85 40.32 9.08 7.88
N ASP A 86 40.80 8.38 8.91
CA ASP A 86 41.77 7.30 8.81
C ASP A 86 41.16 5.97 8.34
N GLY A 87 39.86 5.96 8.02
CA GLY A 87 39.11 4.79 7.59
C GLY A 87 38.79 3.82 8.73
N ARG A 88 38.96 4.22 10.00
CA ARG A 88 38.65 3.39 11.16
C ARG A 88 37.36 3.84 11.83
N LEU A 89 36.66 2.89 12.45
CA LEU A 89 35.48 3.18 13.25
C LEU A 89 35.88 3.68 14.63
N ASN A 90 35.30 4.81 15.05
CA ASN A 90 35.44 5.33 16.39
C ASN A 90 34.76 4.40 17.42
N SER A 91 35.22 4.42 18.66
CA SER A 91 34.59 3.64 19.73
C SER A 91 33.15 4.12 19.96
N PRO A 92 32.15 3.21 20.03
CA PRO A 92 30.77 3.59 20.27
C PRO A 92 30.59 4.36 21.58
N ARG A 93 29.82 5.43 21.55
CA ARG A 93 29.50 6.29 22.69
C ARG A 93 28.01 6.36 22.93
N CYS A 94 27.60 6.25 24.18
CA CYS A 94 26.21 6.53 24.57
C CYS A 94 25.96 8.03 24.48
N ILE A 95 24.95 8.42 23.72
CA ILE A 95 24.56 9.82 23.53
C ILE A 95 23.18 10.14 24.12
N TRP A 96 22.34 9.12 24.36
CA TRP A 96 21.04 9.30 25.00
C TRP A 96 20.56 8.00 25.65
N ASN A 97 19.79 8.11 26.75
CA ASN A 97 19.13 6.97 27.38
C ASN A 97 17.65 7.03 27.05
N VAL A 98 17.12 5.96 26.47
CA VAL A 98 15.68 5.83 26.21
C VAL A 98 14.96 5.58 27.54
N PRO A 99 13.93 6.38 27.89
CA PRO A 99 13.13 6.14 29.09
C PRO A 99 12.56 4.73 29.09
N ILE A 100 12.66 4.05 30.23
CA ILE A 100 12.11 2.71 30.40
C ILE A 100 10.62 2.82 30.71
N ASP A 101 9.79 2.25 29.84
CA ASP A 101 8.38 2.05 30.15
C ASP A 101 8.24 0.93 31.18
N ALA A 102 7.40 1.16 32.21
CA ALA A 102 7.14 0.20 33.28
C ALA A 102 6.56 -1.14 32.78
N THR A 103 6.12 -1.20 31.51
CA THR A 103 5.43 -2.36 30.92
C THR A 103 6.36 -3.49 30.50
N GLY A 104 7.69 -3.31 30.50
CA GLY A 104 8.68 -4.37 30.30
C GLY A 104 8.65 -5.08 28.95
N SER A 105 7.72 -4.75 28.06
CA SER A 105 7.55 -5.41 26.77
C SER A 105 8.67 -5.00 25.79
N HIS A 106 8.92 -5.81 24.78
CA HIS A 106 10.01 -5.63 23.81
C HIS A 106 9.47 -5.12 22.47
N SER A 107 9.65 -3.82 22.18
CA SER A 107 9.29 -3.22 20.89
C SER A 107 10.52 -2.66 20.17
N ASN A 108 10.45 -2.61 18.85
CA ASN A 108 11.49 -2.02 18.01
C ASN A 108 11.50 -0.50 18.16
N ILE A 109 12.65 0.04 18.56
CA ILE A 109 12.85 1.49 18.68
C ILE A 109 13.30 2.02 17.33
N THR A 110 12.66 3.06 16.84
CA THR A 110 12.97 3.65 15.53
C THR A 110 13.44 5.09 15.70
N ILE A 111 14.44 5.48 14.91
CA ILE A 111 14.99 6.83 14.87
C ILE A 111 14.78 7.39 13.47
N SER A 112 14.25 8.60 13.39
CA SER A 112 14.22 9.39 12.18
C SER A 112 14.92 10.72 12.44
N PHE A 113 15.62 11.21 11.43
CA PHE A 113 16.28 12.50 11.47
C PHE A 113 15.51 13.44 10.54
N PRO A 114 14.62 14.31 11.06
CA PRO A 114 13.85 15.22 10.23
C PRO A 114 14.65 16.44 9.74
N GLY A 115 15.78 16.76 10.40
CA GLY A 115 16.59 17.94 10.12
C GLY A 115 18.02 17.82 10.66
N ALA A 116 18.86 18.82 10.38
CA ALA A 116 20.28 18.83 10.77
C ALA A 116 20.50 18.78 12.30
N GLU A 117 19.59 19.36 13.08
CA GLU A 117 19.71 19.49 14.54
C GLU A 117 18.64 18.71 15.31
N TRP A 118 17.78 17.95 14.63
CA TRP A 118 16.63 17.29 15.27
C TRP A 118 16.61 15.80 14.98
N ALA A 119 16.23 15.02 15.98
CA ALA A 119 15.88 13.61 15.84
C ALA A 119 14.49 13.36 16.46
N VAL A 120 13.73 12.46 15.84
CA VAL A 120 12.49 11.91 16.40
C VAL A 120 12.74 10.45 16.68
N LEU A 121 12.55 10.06 17.95
CA LEU A 121 12.68 8.67 18.38
C LEU A 121 11.32 8.15 18.80
N CYS A 122 10.88 7.06 18.18
CA CYS A 122 9.73 6.30 18.61
C CYS A 122 10.20 5.10 19.43
N ASN A 123 9.68 4.97 20.66
CA ASN A 123 10.10 3.89 21.55
C ASN A 123 9.50 2.51 21.17
N GLY A 124 8.77 2.46 20.05
CA GLY A 124 8.09 1.27 19.55
C GLY A 124 6.75 0.98 20.24
N ARG A 125 6.28 1.86 21.13
CA ARG A 125 4.96 1.80 21.75
C ARG A 125 4.27 3.16 21.68
N LYS A 126 4.04 3.78 22.82
CA LYS A 126 3.19 4.95 22.98
C LYS A 126 3.97 6.24 22.95
N ASN A 127 5.30 6.23 23.04
CA ASN A 127 6.06 7.46 23.18
C ASN A 127 6.88 7.84 21.94
N LEU A 128 6.70 9.09 21.54
CA LEU A 128 7.59 9.79 20.62
C LEU A 128 8.38 10.83 21.39
N HIS A 129 9.69 10.88 21.14
CA HIS A 129 10.59 11.86 21.74
C HIS A 129 11.15 12.76 20.64
N ILE A 130 11.00 14.07 20.81
CA ILE A 130 11.67 15.08 20.01
C ILE A 130 12.97 15.44 20.71
N LEU A 131 14.09 15.19 20.03
CA LEU A 131 15.43 15.30 20.57
C LEU A 131 16.21 16.38 19.82
N TYR A 132 16.83 17.29 20.57
CA TYR A 132 17.82 18.22 20.04
C TYR A 132 19.19 17.56 19.94
N THR A 133 19.82 17.69 18.77
CA THR A 133 21.01 16.95 18.33
C THR A 133 22.04 17.90 17.66
N PRO A 134 22.65 18.83 18.42
CA PRO A 134 23.42 19.95 17.86
C PRO A 134 24.65 19.55 17.04
N SER A 135 25.34 18.47 17.41
CA SER A 135 26.58 18.06 16.75
C SER A 135 26.67 16.53 16.62
N ARG A 136 25.89 16.00 15.66
CA ARG A 136 25.82 14.56 15.38
C ARG A 136 27.14 13.97 14.87
N SER A 137 27.95 14.75 14.15
CA SER A 137 29.28 14.33 13.68
C SER A 137 30.30 14.17 14.81
N ALA A 138 30.12 14.87 15.93
CA ALA A 138 30.98 14.80 17.11
C ALA A 138 30.49 13.81 18.18
N GLY A 139 29.31 13.21 17.99
CA GLY A 139 28.71 12.31 18.98
C GLY A 139 28.39 13.02 20.30
N GLU A 140 27.89 14.26 20.23
CA GLU A 140 27.44 14.99 21.41
C GLU A 140 26.17 14.38 22.01
N PRO A 141 25.99 14.45 23.35
CA PRO A 141 24.77 13.97 23.99
C PRO A 141 23.52 14.68 23.47
N TRP A 142 22.45 13.93 23.28
CA TRP A 142 21.16 14.46 22.86
C TRP A 142 20.35 14.96 24.06
N MET A 143 19.48 15.94 23.82
CA MET A 143 18.58 16.50 24.83
C MET A 143 17.13 16.26 24.42
N CYS A 144 16.31 15.74 25.33
CA CYS A 144 14.88 15.56 25.09
C CYS A 144 14.14 16.88 25.28
N CYS A 145 13.54 17.40 24.22
CA CYS A 145 12.80 18.66 24.23
C CYS A 145 11.29 18.46 24.42
N HIS A 146 10.76 17.31 24.01
CA HIS A 146 9.35 16.97 24.17
C HIS A 146 9.13 15.46 24.11
N THR A 147 8.15 14.98 24.88
CA THR A 147 7.66 13.60 24.84
C THR A 147 6.16 13.65 24.58
N TYR A 148 5.74 13.02 23.50
CA TYR A 148 4.34 12.82 23.16
C TYR A 148 3.91 11.40 23.55
N ASP A 149 2.74 11.26 24.15
CA ASP A 149 2.09 9.97 24.40
C ASP A 149 0.96 9.81 23.39
N MET A 150 1.07 8.79 22.53
CA MET A 150 0.10 8.46 21.48
C MET A 150 -1.15 7.77 22.05
N GLU A 151 -1.15 7.42 23.35
CA GLU A 151 -2.23 6.67 24.01
C GLU A 151 -2.48 5.28 23.39
N ILE A 152 -1.46 4.74 22.73
CA ILE A 152 -1.51 3.44 22.04
C ILE A 152 -1.02 2.32 22.95
N SER A 153 -1.66 1.15 22.85
CA SER A 153 -1.30 -0.06 23.60
C SER A 153 -0.51 -1.08 22.77
N THR A 154 -0.43 -0.91 21.45
CA THR A 154 0.24 -1.82 20.51
C THR A 154 1.63 -1.32 20.10
N SER A 155 2.35 -2.18 19.38
CA SER A 155 3.64 -1.86 18.77
C SER A 155 3.48 -0.75 17.72
N SER A 156 4.44 0.17 17.67
CA SER A 156 4.46 1.30 16.74
C SER A 156 5.80 1.43 16.00
N TYR A 157 5.76 2.09 14.85
CA TYR A 157 6.92 2.24 13.99
C TYR A 157 6.95 3.61 13.31
N LEU A 158 8.03 4.37 13.47
CA LEU A 158 8.20 5.66 12.82
C LEU A 158 8.59 5.46 11.34
N LEU A 159 7.66 5.74 10.43
CA LEU A 159 7.88 5.59 8.98
C LEU A 159 8.63 6.79 8.40
N HIS A 160 8.26 7.99 8.80
CA HIS A 160 8.83 9.21 8.22
C HIS A 160 8.73 10.39 9.18
N SER A 161 9.66 11.34 9.05
CA SER A 161 9.55 12.64 9.69
C SER A 161 10.23 13.74 8.88
N VAL A 162 9.71 14.96 8.98
CA VAL A 162 10.25 16.16 8.31
C VAL A 162 10.29 17.33 9.27
N HIS A 163 11.33 18.16 9.16
CA HIS A 163 11.47 19.41 9.89
C HIS A 163 11.38 20.59 8.92
N ARG A 164 10.59 21.59 9.28
CA ARG A 164 10.40 22.82 8.52
C ARG A 164 10.52 24.03 9.41
N THR A 165 11.19 25.06 8.92
CA THR A 165 11.18 26.38 9.56
C THR A 165 10.08 27.22 8.92
N ILE A 166 9.18 27.75 9.76
CA ILE A 166 8.04 28.58 9.38
C ILE A 166 8.30 30.00 9.92
N PRO A 167 7.78 31.08 9.33
CA PRO A 167 7.95 32.42 9.91
C PRO A 167 7.52 32.48 11.39
N GLY A 168 8.46 32.74 12.29
CA GLY A 168 8.22 32.82 13.73
C GLY A 168 8.19 31.48 14.49
N SER A 169 8.30 30.33 13.81
CA SER A 169 8.23 29.02 14.44
C SER A 169 9.00 27.93 13.69
N GLN A 170 9.06 26.74 14.28
CA GLN A 170 9.53 25.52 13.67
C GLN A 170 8.40 24.49 13.75
N GLN A 171 8.34 23.60 12.77
CA GLN A 171 7.39 22.50 12.73
C GLN A 171 8.12 21.19 12.44
N ILE A 172 7.78 20.14 13.18
CA ILE A 172 8.16 18.76 12.89
C ILE A 172 6.89 18.00 12.64
N ASP A 173 6.86 17.26 11.55
CA ASP A 173 5.76 16.34 11.27
C ASP A 173 6.31 14.93 11.18
N CYS A 174 5.57 13.96 11.69
CA CYS A 174 5.93 12.56 11.61
C CYS A 174 4.73 11.67 11.25
N ILE A 175 5.03 10.53 10.64
CA ILE A 175 4.08 9.46 10.37
C ILE A 175 4.52 8.26 11.18
N VAL A 176 3.66 7.81 12.08
CA VAL A 176 3.85 6.60 12.87
C VAL A 176 2.83 5.56 12.44
N ALA A 177 3.30 4.36 12.09
CA ALA A 177 2.45 3.23 11.80
C ALA A 177 2.20 2.40 13.05
N THR A 178 0.98 1.92 13.19
CA THR A 178 0.59 0.88 14.15
C THR A 178 -0.24 -0.17 13.46
N VAL A 179 -0.28 -1.35 14.07
CA VAL A 179 -1.23 -2.41 13.72
C VAL A 179 -2.22 -2.53 14.86
N GLU A 180 -3.50 -2.43 14.53
CA GLU A 180 -4.57 -2.42 15.52
C GLU A 180 -5.65 -3.43 15.18
N HIS A 181 -6.26 -4.01 16.22
CA HIS A 181 -7.45 -4.82 16.03
C HIS A 181 -8.59 -3.92 15.58
N LYS A 182 -9.37 -4.33 14.56
CA LYS A 182 -10.41 -3.47 13.96
C LYS A 182 -11.46 -2.99 14.98
N SER A 183 -11.66 -3.71 16.07
CA SER A 183 -12.59 -3.33 17.15
C SER A 183 -12.13 -2.12 17.98
N LYS A 184 -10.88 -1.67 17.85
CA LYS A 184 -10.37 -0.45 18.48
C LYS A 184 -10.68 0.81 17.65
N LEU A 185 -11.10 0.64 16.40
CA LEU A 185 -11.48 1.75 15.54
C LEU A 185 -12.83 2.33 15.97
N PRO A 186 -13.09 3.62 15.67
CA PRO A 186 -14.41 4.22 15.79
C PRO A 186 -15.50 3.47 15.02
N ASN A 187 -16.75 3.48 15.50
CA ASN A 187 -17.87 2.72 14.93
C ASN A 187 -18.23 3.09 13.49
N ASP A 188 -17.91 4.31 13.06
CA ASP A 188 -18.09 4.85 11.72
C ASP A 188 -17.05 4.34 10.71
N VAL A 189 -15.99 3.67 11.20
CA VAL A 189 -14.98 3.02 10.38
C VAL A 189 -15.20 1.51 10.43
N SER A 190 -15.64 0.92 9.32
CA SER A 190 -15.88 -0.51 9.22
C SER A 190 -14.99 -1.18 8.16
N PHE A 191 -14.62 -2.41 8.47
CA PHE A 191 -13.87 -3.29 7.58
C PHE A 191 -14.61 -4.63 7.47
N PRO A 192 -14.54 -5.31 6.31
CA PRO A 192 -15.11 -6.65 6.12
C PRO A 192 -14.67 -7.64 7.20
N ASP A 193 -15.49 -8.67 7.43
CA ASP A 193 -15.24 -9.65 8.49
C ASP A 193 -14.01 -10.54 8.27
N CYS A 194 -13.51 -10.62 7.04
CA CYS A 194 -12.24 -11.28 6.73
C CYS A 194 -11.01 -10.56 7.34
N TYR A 195 -11.12 -9.28 7.70
CA TYR A 195 -10.04 -8.55 8.35
C TYR A 195 -10.20 -8.55 9.87
N THR A 196 -9.13 -8.93 10.58
CA THR A 196 -9.03 -8.86 12.05
C THR A 196 -8.19 -7.66 12.50
N PHE A 197 -7.11 -7.40 11.76
CA PHE A 197 -6.18 -6.31 12.03
C PHE A 197 -6.14 -5.35 10.84
N VAL A 198 -5.87 -4.08 11.16
CA VAL A 198 -5.72 -2.99 10.19
C VAL A 198 -4.42 -2.24 10.46
N SER A 199 -3.90 -1.56 9.45
CA SER A 199 -2.81 -0.61 9.61
C SER A 199 -3.39 0.78 9.86
N VAL A 200 -2.88 1.45 10.89
CA VAL A 200 -3.21 2.84 11.21
C VAL A 200 -1.95 3.68 11.05
N LEU A 201 -2.06 4.77 10.29
CA LEU A 201 -1.02 5.79 10.18
C LEU A 201 -1.44 7.01 10.98
N GLU A 202 -0.70 7.31 12.04
CA GLU A 202 -0.88 8.52 12.83
C GLU A 202 0.10 9.59 12.36
N TRP A 203 -0.45 10.65 11.76
CA TRP A 203 0.29 11.82 11.30
C TRP A 203 0.20 12.94 12.34
N ILE A 204 1.32 13.21 13.00
CA ILE A 204 1.40 14.15 14.12
C ILE A 204 2.25 15.35 13.72
N SER A 205 1.70 16.54 13.92
CA SER A 205 2.38 17.83 13.73
C SER A 205 2.75 18.41 15.09
N PHE A 206 4.01 18.75 15.28
CA PHE A 206 4.54 19.46 16.44
C PHE A 206 5.01 20.84 16.03
N THR A 207 4.83 21.83 16.91
CA THR A 207 5.28 23.21 16.68
C THR A 207 6.10 23.72 17.85
N CYS A 208 7.04 24.62 17.55
CA CYS A 208 7.94 25.22 18.51
C CYS A 208 8.16 26.70 18.12
N GLY A 209 8.02 27.63 19.07
CA GLY A 209 8.29 29.05 18.80
C GLY A 209 9.79 29.32 18.68
N GLN A 210 10.21 30.26 17.83
CA GLN A 210 11.63 30.54 17.59
C GLN A 210 12.45 30.86 18.87
N ASN A 211 11.79 31.39 19.91
CA ASN A 211 12.44 31.81 21.15
C ASN A 211 12.33 30.77 22.30
N ASN A 212 11.57 29.71 22.13
CA ASN A 212 11.34 28.68 23.15
C ASN A 212 11.62 27.32 22.52
N GLN A 213 12.66 26.59 22.96
CA GLN A 213 12.92 25.19 22.54
C GLN A 213 11.89 24.18 23.07
N ILE A 214 10.69 24.65 23.43
CA ILE A 214 9.59 23.83 23.94
C ILE A 214 8.69 23.51 22.76
N TRP A 215 8.61 22.22 22.43
CA TRP A 215 7.69 21.71 21.41
C TRP A 215 6.33 21.41 22.03
N THR A 216 5.27 21.61 21.26
CA THR A 216 3.90 21.22 21.60
C THR A 216 3.22 20.54 20.43
N THR A 217 2.31 19.61 20.69
CA THR A 217 1.46 19.02 19.65
C THR A 217 0.53 20.08 19.09
N LYS A 218 0.53 20.21 17.76
CA LYS A 218 -0.32 21.13 17.00
C LYS A 218 -1.56 20.43 16.47
N ARG A 219 -1.37 19.28 15.82
CA ARG A 219 -2.45 18.53 15.15
C ARG A 219 -2.11 17.05 15.04
N THR A 220 -3.12 16.19 15.15
CA THR A 220 -3.01 14.75 14.96
C THR A 220 -4.08 14.30 13.98
N ARG A 221 -3.67 13.55 12.95
CA ARG A 221 -4.56 12.92 11.97
C ARG A 221 -4.32 11.42 11.95
N LYS A 222 -5.37 10.62 11.73
CA LYS A 222 -5.23 9.16 11.59
C LYS A 222 -5.83 8.69 10.28
N LEU A 223 -5.06 7.87 9.58
CA LEU A 223 -5.47 7.17 8.37
C LEU A 223 -5.49 5.67 8.63
N VAL A 224 -6.36 4.94 7.95
CA VAL A 224 -6.51 3.49 8.15
C VAL A 224 -6.62 2.76 6.81
N SER A 225 -6.05 1.55 6.75
CA SER A 225 -6.17 0.62 5.63
C SER A 225 -6.15 -0.83 6.13
N SER A 226 -6.67 -1.74 5.32
CA SER A 226 -6.53 -3.19 5.54
C SER A 226 -5.15 -3.73 5.16
N THR A 227 -4.28 -2.90 4.57
CA THR A 227 -2.93 -3.27 4.13
C THR A 227 -1.88 -2.41 4.84
N PHE A 228 -0.65 -2.90 4.92
CA PHE A 228 0.48 -2.11 5.42
C PHE A 228 1.09 -1.31 4.26
N PRO A 229 1.54 -0.06 4.45
CA PRO A 229 2.12 0.70 3.34
C PRO A 229 3.50 0.14 2.94
N GLU A 230 3.75 0.05 1.63
CA GLU A 230 5.10 -0.15 1.10
C GLU A 230 5.94 1.13 1.23
N TYR A 231 5.27 2.28 1.17
CA TYR A 231 5.88 3.59 1.33
C TYR A 231 4.89 4.55 1.98
N ALA A 232 5.35 5.37 2.91
CA ALA A 232 4.61 6.52 3.40
C ALA A 232 5.58 7.67 3.70
N ALA A 233 5.32 8.84 3.14
CA ALA A 233 6.11 10.03 3.40
C ALA A 233 5.25 11.29 3.39
N ILE A 234 5.74 12.31 4.06
CA ILE A 234 5.14 13.63 4.06
C ILE A 234 5.69 14.34 2.83
N ASP A 235 4.83 15.00 2.07
CA ASP A 235 5.27 15.69 0.86
C ASP A 235 6.17 16.90 1.17
N SER A 236 6.81 17.44 0.14
CA SER A 236 7.77 18.54 0.30
C SER A 236 7.13 19.82 0.83
N ILE A 237 5.84 20.02 0.56
CA ILE A 237 5.07 21.15 1.07
C ILE A 237 4.74 20.91 2.54
N GLY A 238 4.51 19.65 2.90
CA GLY A 238 4.14 19.09 4.19
C GLY A 238 2.69 19.38 4.58
N ASP A 239 1.82 19.40 3.57
CA ASP A 239 0.36 19.49 3.71
C ASP A 239 -0.35 18.21 3.26
N ALA A 240 0.38 17.23 2.73
CA ALA A 240 -0.15 15.93 2.37
C ALA A 240 0.78 14.77 2.77
N VAL A 241 0.19 13.58 2.86
CA VAL A 241 0.91 12.30 2.97
C VAL A 241 0.79 11.55 1.67
N CYS A 242 1.93 11.11 1.14
CA CYS A 242 2.03 10.23 -0.01
C CYS A 242 2.16 8.78 0.50
N VAL A 243 1.27 7.90 0.08
CA VAL A 243 1.26 6.48 0.45
C VAL A 243 1.33 5.61 -0.80
N VAL A 244 2.13 4.55 -0.76
CA VAL A 244 2.06 3.45 -1.73
C VAL A 244 1.62 2.19 -0.98
N SER A 245 0.51 1.60 -1.40
CA SER A 245 -0.05 0.40 -0.77
C SER A 245 -0.95 -0.37 -1.73
N GLN A 246 -1.22 -1.63 -1.40
CA GLN A 246 -2.17 -2.46 -2.14
C GLN A 246 -3.60 -1.90 -2.02
N ASN A 247 -4.05 -1.57 -0.81
CA ASN A 247 -5.36 -0.98 -0.56
C ASN A 247 -5.25 0.47 -0.09
N SER A 248 -6.21 1.28 -0.50
CA SER A 248 -6.27 2.71 -0.17
C SER A 248 -6.34 2.97 1.34
N PHE A 249 -5.59 3.97 1.79
CA PHE A 249 -5.72 4.58 3.11
C PHE A 249 -6.82 5.64 3.11
N LYS A 250 -7.60 5.68 4.19
CA LYS A 250 -8.68 6.66 4.40
C LYS A 250 -8.47 7.41 5.70
N CYS A 251 -8.60 8.73 5.68
CA CYS A 251 -8.58 9.54 6.90
C CYS A 251 -9.85 9.28 7.71
N TYR A 252 -9.72 9.01 9.01
CA TYR A 252 -10.86 8.78 9.90
C TYR A 252 -10.79 9.57 11.21
N PHE A 253 -9.69 10.27 11.47
CA PHE A 253 -9.59 11.18 12.61
C PHE A 253 -8.76 12.41 12.27
N ASP A 254 -9.18 13.57 12.78
CA ASP A 254 -8.40 14.80 12.81
C ASP A 254 -8.73 15.61 14.08
N SER A 255 -7.71 16.00 14.83
CA SER A 255 -7.86 16.83 16.04
C SER A 255 -8.38 18.25 15.76
N GLU A 256 -8.19 18.79 14.55
CA GLU A 256 -8.75 20.09 14.12
C GLU A 256 -10.19 19.95 13.56
N GLY A 257 -10.72 18.73 13.50
CA GLY A 257 -12.03 18.41 12.97
C GLY A 257 -11.99 17.91 11.52
N MET A 258 -12.92 17.01 11.20
CA MET A 258 -13.12 16.52 9.83
C MET A 258 -13.99 17.49 9.06
N ILE A 259 -13.53 17.93 7.89
CA ILE A 259 -14.43 18.53 6.90
C ILE A 259 -15.11 17.35 6.24
N ASN A 260 -16.45 17.27 6.33
CA ASN A 260 -17.25 16.17 5.79
C ASN A 260 -16.88 15.87 4.32
N SER A 261 -15.90 14.99 4.12
CA SER A 261 -15.77 14.21 2.91
C SER A 261 -16.81 13.12 3.05
N ASN A 262 -17.64 12.97 2.02
CA ASN A 262 -18.55 11.84 1.91
C ASN A 262 -17.71 10.59 2.11
N ILE A 263 -17.78 10.02 3.32
CA ILE A 263 -17.36 8.66 3.54
C ILE A 263 -18.33 7.88 2.67
N ASP A 264 -17.90 7.51 1.47
CA ASP A 264 -18.46 6.36 0.77
C ASP A 264 -18.08 5.11 1.60
N THR A 265 -18.57 5.08 2.84
CA THR A 265 -18.90 3.87 3.58
C THR A 265 -20.21 3.43 2.96
N ILE A 266 -20.07 2.66 1.88
CA ILE A 266 -20.79 1.43 1.59
C ILE A 266 -20.03 0.81 0.41
N GLU A 267 -18.84 0.25 0.67
CA GLU A 267 -18.57 -1.06 0.08
C GLU A 267 -19.41 -2.05 0.89
N LYS A 268 -20.70 -2.12 0.55
CA LYS A 268 -21.49 -3.32 0.86
C LYS A 268 -20.68 -4.47 0.27
N GLU A 269 -20.56 -5.56 1.03
CA GLU A 269 -20.07 -6.85 0.55
C GLU A 269 -20.36 -6.99 -0.95
N PRO A 270 -19.36 -7.31 -1.80
CA PRO A 270 -19.60 -7.39 -3.23
C PRO A 270 -20.73 -8.39 -3.41
N LYS A 271 -21.92 -7.85 -3.73
CA LYS A 271 -23.00 -8.68 -4.24
C LYS A 271 -22.40 -9.36 -5.45
N PRO A 272 -22.53 -10.68 -5.61
CA PRO A 272 -22.02 -11.35 -6.78
C PRO A 272 -22.50 -10.59 -8.03
N PRO A 273 -21.61 -10.35 -9.01
CA PRO A 273 -21.97 -9.58 -10.20
C PRO A 273 -23.23 -10.19 -10.82
N LYS A 274 -24.14 -9.35 -11.30
CA LYS A 274 -25.40 -9.84 -11.87
C LYS A 274 -25.15 -10.71 -13.11
N TYR A 275 -24.05 -10.43 -13.80
CA TYR A 275 -23.58 -11.16 -14.95
C TYR A 275 -22.07 -11.07 -15.04
N THR A 276 -21.43 -12.09 -15.61
CA THR A 276 -20.02 -12.04 -15.99
C THR A 276 -19.91 -12.05 -17.50
N TYR A 277 -18.83 -11.54 -18.05
CA TYR A 277 -18.62 -11.62 -19.49
C TYR A 277 -17.15 -11.89 -19.83
N ILE A 278 -16.96 -12.51 -20.98
CA ILE A 278 -15.66 -12.71 -21.62
C ILE A 278 -15.72 -12.07 -23.00
N GLN A 279 -14.60 -11.55 -23.48
CA GLN A 279 -14.51 -11.01 -24.82
C GLN A 279 -13.31 -11.55 -25.57
N THR A 280 -13.48 -11.71 -26.86
CA THR A 280 -12.43 -11.99 -27.83
C THR A 280 -12.32 -10.78 -28.77
N PRO A 281 -11.34 -10.75 -29.69
CA PRO A 281 -11.34 -9.76 -30.76
C PRO A 281 -12.61 -9.77 -31.63
N GLU A 282 -13.39 -10.85 -31.65
CA GLU A 282 -14.52 -11.07 -32.58
C GLU A 282 -15.89 -10.97 -31.88
N ASP A 283 -15.99 -11.42 -30.63
CA ASP A 283 -17.26 -11.53 -29.92
C ASP A 283 -17.15 -11.19 -28.42
N ILE A 284 -18.31 -11.03 -27.78
CA ILE A 284 -18.47 -10.91 -26.33
C ILE A 284 -19.51 -11.92 -25.89
N THR A 285 -19.14 -12.81 -24.97
CA THR A 285 -20.07 -13.78 -24.39
C THR A 285 -20.41 -13.38 -22.95
N VAL A 286 -21.68 -13.12 -22.70
CA VAL A 286 -22.24 -12.68 -21.42
C VAL A 286 -22.96 -13.83 -20.74
N TYR A 287 -22.68 -14.06 -19.46
CA TYR A 287 -23.22 -15.14 -18.66
C TYR A 287 -24.09 -14.62 -17.52
N PHE A 288 -25.32 -15.13 -17.43
CA PHE A 288 -26.24 -14.85 -16.32
C PHE A 288 -26.54 -16.15 -15.56
N ARG A 289 -26.52 -16.08 -14.23
CA ARG A 289 -26.98 -17.18 -13.38
C ARG A 289 -28.50 -17.07 -13.18
N VAL A 290 -29.24 -18.07 -13.64
CA VAL A 290 -30.70 -18.09 -13.64
C VAL A 290 -31.24 -19.26 -12.81
N PRO A 291 -32.41 -19.14 -12.14
CA PRO A 291 -33.01 -20.26 -11.42
C PRO A 291 -33.36 -21.45 -12.33
N GLU A 292 -33.21 -22.68 -11.82
CA GLU A 292 -33.43 -23.94 -12.56
C GLU A 292 -34.88 -24.14 -13.08
N ASN A 293 -35.83 -23.32 -12.61
CA ASN A 293 -37.24 -23.45 -12.93
C ASN A 293 -37.67 -22.67 -14.18
N LEU A 294 -36.76 -21.94 -14.83
CA LEU A 294 -37.08 -21.08 -15.97
C LEU A 294 -36.97 -21.84 -17.30
N LYS A 295 -37.93 -21.60 -18.20
CA LYS A 295 -37.97 -22.15 -19.55
C LYS A 295 -37.55 -21.09 -20.56
N LYS A 296 -37.15 -21.49 -21.77
CA LYS A 296 -36.81 -20.56 -22.87
C LYS A 296 -37.92 -19.52 -23.15
N SER A 297 -39.18 -19.87 -22.96
CA SER A 297 -40.33 -18.95 -23.13
C SER A 297 -40.39 -17.81 -22.12
N ASP A 298 -39.65 -17.92 -21.02
CA ASP A 298 -39.62 -16.90 -19.96
C ASP A 298 -38.59 -15.80 -20.25
N PHE A 299 -37.76 -15.97 -21.28
CA PHE A 299 -36.73 -15.03 -21.68
C PHE A 299 -37.16 -14.27 -22.94
N GLN A 300 -36.97 -12.96 -22.93
CA GLN A 300 -37.13 -12.11 -24.10
C GLN A 300 -35.88 -11.25 -24.22
N ILE A 301 -35.11 -11.47 -25.28
CA ILE A 301 -33.83 -10.82 -25.52
C ILE A 301 -33.91 -10.04 -26.82
N THR A 302 -33.59 -8.76 -26.74
CA THR A 302 -33.65 -7.82 -27.86
C THR A 302 -32.25 -7.31 -28.16
N PHE A 303 -31.84 -7.40 -29.43
CA PHE A 303 -30.59 -6.84 -29.92
C PHE A 303 -30.86 -5.72 -30.92
N HIS A 304 -30.15 -4.62 -30.77
CA HIS A 304 -30.07 -3.52 -31.72
C HIS A 304 -28.60 -3.16 -31.94
N ALA A 305 -28.32 -2.36 -32.97
CA ALA A 305 -26.95 -2.08 -33.42
C ALA A 305 -26.00 -1.60 -32.31
N GLN A 306 -26.48 -0.91 -31.27
CA GLN A 306 -25.68 -0.49 -30.11
C GLN A 306 -26.44 -0.67 -28.79
N TYR A 307 -27.37 -1.63 -28.73
CA TYR A 307 -28.22 -1.77 -27.55
C TYR A 307 -28.62 -3.22 -27.35
N MET A 308 -28.67 -3.63 -26.10
CA MET A 308 -29.15 -4.95 -25.70
C MET A 308 -30.13 -4.81 -24.54
N GLU A 309 -31.17 -5.62 -24.57
CA GLU A 309 -32.10 -5.80 -23.46
C GLU A 309 -32.37 -7.28 -23.21
N VAL A 310 -32.36 -7.70 -21.94
CA VAL A 310 -32.73 -9.04 -21.50
C VAL A 310 -33.83 -8.91 -20.46
N LEU A 311 -35.00 -9.46 -20.78
CA LEU A 311 -36.17 -9.55 -19.91
C LEU A 311 -36.37 -11.00 -19.48
N VAL A 312 -36.64 -11.20 -18.19
CA VAL A 312 -36.98 -12.50 -17.60
C VAL A 312 -38.34 -12.38 -16.92
N GLN A 313 -39.34 -13.12 -17.41
CA GLN A 313 -40.74 -13.05 -16.96
C GLN A 313 -41.28 -11.61 -16.93
N GLY A 314 -40.90 -10.80 -17.92
CA GLY A 314 -41.29 -9.39 -18.04
C GLY A 314 -40.52 -8.41 -17.12
N LYS A 315 -39.53 -8.89 -16.34
CA LYS A 315 -38.63 -8.03 -15.56
C LYS A 315 -37.32 -7.81 -16.30
N CYS A 316 -36.91 -6.56 -16.42
CA CYS A 316 -35.64 -6.19 -17.05
C CYS A 316 -34.46 -6.60 -16.16
N VAL A 317 -33.59 -7.47 -16.67
CA VAL A 317 -32.38 -7.95 -15.98
C VAL A 317 -31.18 -7.10 -16.37
N ILE A 318 -31.07 -6.76 -17.65
CA ILE A 318 -30.06 -5.87 -18.20
C ILE A 318 -30.66 -5.13 -19.39
N SER A 319 -30.38 -3.83 -19.49
CA SER A 319 -30.86 -2.98 -20.58
C SER A 319 -29.96 -1.76 -20.67
N GLY A 320 -29.50 -1.41 -21.86
CA GLY A 320 -28.70 -0.21 -22.05
C GLY A 320 -27.89 -0.19 -23.34
N ASP A 321 -27.25 0.96 -23.56
CA ASP A 321 -26.40 1.19 -24.71
C ASP A 321 -25.06 0.47 -24.53
N LEU A 322 -24.73 -0.35 -25.52
CA LEU A 322 -23.47 -1.07 -25.59
C LEU A 322 -22.30 -0.08 -25.82
N ALA A 323 -21.10 -0.47 -25.37
CA ALA A 323 -19.93 0.39 -25.56
C ALA A 323 -19.66 0.69 -27.05
N ASN A 324 -19.83 -0.31 -27.92
CA ASN A 324 -19.73 -0.15 -29.37
C ASN A 324 -20.80 -0.95 -30.15
N TYR A 325 -20.75 -0.87 -31.47
CA TYR A 325 -21.69 -1.50 -32.38
C TYR A 325 -21.52 -3.03 -32.43
N ILE A 326 -22.65 -3.71 -32.56
CA ILE A 326 -22.75 -5.17 -32.74
C ILE A 326 -23.42 -5.52 -34.06
N ASP A 327 -23.08 -6.68 -34.61
CA ASP A 327 -23.89 -7.31 -35.66
C ASP A 327 -25.10 -8.00 -35.02
N HIS A 328 -26.15 -7.21 -34.78
CA HIS A 328 -27.38 -7.67 -34.15
C HIS A 328 -28.06 -8.86 -34.87
N GLY A 329 -27.77 -9.11 -36.15
CA GLY A 329 -28.28 -10.27 -36.91
C GLY A 329 -27.52 -11.57 -36.61
N ALA A 330 -26.27 -11.46 -36.16
CA ALA A 330 -25.42 -12.59 -35.80
C ALA A 330 -25.48 -12.92 -34.29
N CYS A 331 -25.91 -11.99 -33.45
CA CYS A 331 -26.03 -12.21 -32.00
C CYS A 331 -27.00 -13.36 -31.67
N THR A 332 -26.59 -14.23 -30.76
CA THR A 332 -27.39 -15.40 -30.34
C THR A 332 -27.43 -15.53 -28.82
N TRP A 333 -28.30 -16.39 -28.33
CA TRP A 333 -28.34 -16.73 -26.91
C TRP A 333 -28.70 -18.19 -26.70
N ILE A 334 -28.20 -18.77 -25.62
CA ILE A 334 -28.35 -20.18 -25.26
C ILE A 334 -28.74 -20.26 -23.78
N LEU A 335 -29.69 -21.11 -23.44
CA LEU A 335 -30.03 -21.46 -22.06
C LEU A 335 -29.54 -22.88 -21.81
N ASP A 336 -28.58 -23.04 -20.91
CA ASP A 336 -28.03 -24.32 -20.46
C ASP A 336 -28.19 -24.46 -18.94
N GLY A 337 -29.14 -25.31 -18.52
CA GLY A 337 -29.46 -25.52 -17.10
C GLY A 337 -29.81 -24.22 -16.37
N ASN A 338 -28.94 -23.82 -15.43
CA ASN A 338 -29.07 -22.62 -14.61
C ASN A 338 -28.25 -21.42 -15.15
N LYS A 339 -27.84 -21.47 -16.43
CA LYS A 339 -26.98 -20.49 -17.07
C LYS A 339 -27.59 -20.00 -18.38
N LEU A 340 -27.76 -18.69 -18.50
CA LEU A 340 -28.10 -18.02 -19.76
C LEU A 340 -26.81 -17.43 -20.35
N GLU A 341 -26.49 -17.80 -21.57
CA GLU A 341 -25.35 -17.32 -22.33
C GLU A 341 -25.85 -16.44 -23.48
N VAL A 342 -25.33 -15.22 -23.59
CA VAL A 342 -25.68 -14.26 -24.64
C VAL A 342 -24.41 -13.91 -25.40
N ILE A 343 -24.37 -14.19 -26.69
CA ILE A 343 -23.21 -14.02 -27.55
C ILE A 343 -23.46 -12.82 -28.46
N LEU A 344 -22.63 -11.79 -28.30
CA LEU A 344 -22.67 -10.55 -29.06
C LEU A 344 -21.51 -10.53 -30.06
N TYR A 345 -21.78 -10.44 -31.34
CA TYR A 345 -20.74 -10.31 -32.36
C TYR A 345 -20.38 -8.85 -32.58
N LYS A 346 -19.09 -8.52 -32.46
CA LYS A 346 -18.61 -7.14 -32.63
C LYS A 346 -18.73 -6.74 -34.11
N ALA A 347 -19.26 -5.56 -34.38
CA ALA A 347 -19.27 -5.03 -35.75
C ALA A 347 -17.86 -4.63 -36.22
N GLU A 348 -16.98 -4.28 -35.27
CA GLU A 348 -15.58 -3.95 -35.49
C GLU A 348 -14.68 -5.01 -34.83
N ILE A 349 -14.03 -5.83 -35.65
CA ILE A 349 -13.13 -6.90 -35.21
C ILE A 349 -11.82 -6.27 -34.69
N GLY A 350 -11.32 -6.76 -33.56
CA GLY A 350 -10.05 -6.35 -32.97
C GLY A 350 -10.18 -5.31 -31.85
N LEU A 351 -11.35 -4.69 -31.68
CA LEU A 351 -11.55 -3.71 -30.62
C LEU A 351 -11.95 -4.39 -29.30
N MET A 352 -11.15 -4.20 -28.26
CA MET A 352 -11.49 -4.61 -26.89
C MET A 352 -12.31 -3.53 -26.18
N TRP A 353 -13.45 -3.93 -25.61
CA TRP A 353 -14.38 -3.04 -24.94
C TRP A 353 -13.96 -2.86 -23.48
N GLN A 354 -13.94 -1.62 -23.00
CA GLN A 354 -13.62 -1.30 -21.60
C GLN A 354 -14.81 -1.55 -20.65
N GLU A 355 -16.02 -1.63 -21.20
CA GLU A 355 -17.25 -1.91 -20.48
C GLU A 355 -18.25 -2.56 -21.46
N LEU A 356 -19.17 -3.41 -20.98
CA LEU A 356 -20.22 -4.00 -21.82
C LEU A 356 -21.30 -2.97 -22.17
N ILE A 357 -21.86 -2.33 -21.13
CA ILE A 357 -22.89 -1.29 -21.23
C ILE A 357 -22.35 -0.01 -20.60
N LYS A 358 -22.52 1.10 -21.32
CA LYS A 358 -21.98 2.40 -20.91
C LYS A 358 -22.49 2.81 -19.52
N GLY A 359 -21.55 2.98 -18.59
CA GLY A 359 -21.85 3.41 -17.22
C GLY A 359 -22.44 2.34 -16.32
N ASN A 360 -22.49 1.07 -16.74
CA ASN A 360 -22.99 -0.04 -15.94
C ASN A 360 -21.85 -0.80 -15.26
N LYS A 361 -21.79 -0.77 -13.92
CA LYS A 361 -20.79 -1.47 -13.09
C LYS A 361 -21.32 -2.77 -12.45
N GLU A 362 -22.47 -3.28 -12.91
CA GLU A 362 -23.11 -4.47 -12.32
C GLU A 362 -22.57 -5.79 -12.87
N GLY A 363 -21.70 -5.74 -13.89
CA GLY A 363 -21.06 -6.91 -14.50
C GLY A 363 -19.54 -6.88 -14.39
N GLU A 364 -18.94 -8.08 -14.43
CA GLU A 364 -17.50 -8.28 -14.26
C GLU A 364 -16.90 -9.02 -15.47
N GLU A 365 -15.79 -8.51 -15.99
CA GLU A 365 -15.01 -9.17 -17.04
C GLU A 365 -14.06 -10.21 -16.44
N LEU A 366 -14.09 -11.45 -16.94
CA LEU A 366 -13.19 -12.50 -16.48
C LEU A 366 -11.89 -12.49 -17.31
N MET A 367 -10.81 -11.96 -16.74
CA MET A 367 -9.48 -11.83 -17.38
C MET A 367 -8.43 -12.81 -16.81
N ASP A 368 -8.70 -14.11 -16.87
CA ASP A 368 -7.69 -15.13 -16.53
C ASP A 368 -7.27 -15.90 -17.79
N PRO A 369 -6.06 -15.69 -18.35
CA PRO A 369 -5.55 -16.43 -19.51
C PRO A 369 -5.57 -17.96 -19.33
N THR A 370 -5.37 -18.45 -18.10
CA THR A 370 -5.44 -19.88 -17.76
C THR A 370 -6.88 -20.39 -17.73
N PHE A 371 -7.83 -19.62 -17.20
CA PHE A 371 -9.26 -19.95 -17.27
C PHE A 371 -9.82 -19.82 -18.70
N ILE A 372 -9.35 -18.83 -19.46
CA ILE A 372 -9.65 -18.65 -20.89
C ILE A 372 -9.15 -19.86 -21.66
N ALA A 373 -7.90 -20.31 -21.43
CA ALA A 373 -7.35 -21.51 -22.05
C ALA A 373 -8.06 -22.79 -21.59
N GLU A 374 -8.46 -22.91 -20.32
CA GLU A 374 -9.19 -24.08 -19.81
C GLU A 374 -10.63 -24.15 -20.35
N VAL A 375 -11.34 -23.03 -20.44
CA VAL A 375 -12.68 -22.93 -21.03
C VAL A 375 -12.60 -23.17 -22.54
N HIS A 376 -11.65 -22.55 -23.24
CA HIS A 376 -11.40 -22.84 -24.65
C HIS A 376 -10.95 -24.29 -24.88
N ALA A 377 -10.16 -24.90 -24.00
CA ALA A 377 -9.74 -26.30 -24.12
C ALA A 377 -10.88 -27.28 -23.83
N ARG A 378 -11.74 -27.00 -22.83
CA ARG A 378 -12.96 -27.77 -22.56
C ARG A 378 -13.96 -27.70 -23.71
N LEU A 379 -13.99 -26.57 -24.43
CA LEU A 379 -14.81 -26.37 -25.63
C LEU A 379 -14.13 -26.89 -26.92
N ALA A 380 -12.79 -26.94 -26.97
CA ALA A 380 -12.01 -27.41 -28.12
C ALA A 380 -12.19 -28.91 -28.38
N HIS A 381 -12.51 -29.70 -27.36
CA HIS A 381 -12.82 -31.13 -27.51
C HIS A 381 -14.09 -31.37 -28.37
N LEU A 382 -14.96 -30.38 -28.54
CA LEU A 382 -16.09 -30.49 -29.49
C LEU A 382 -15.65 -30.32 -30.95
N THR A 383 -14.41 -29.90 -31.22
CA THR A 383 -13.86 -29.67 -32.55
C THR A 383 -12.34 -29.94 -32.58
N SER A 384 -11.93 -31.21 -32.62
CA SER A 384 -10.71 -31.76 -33.26
C SER A 384 -10.03 -32.87 -32.46
N GLU A 385 -9.58 -33.88 -33.21
CA GLU A 385 -8.86 -35.08 -32.77
C GLU A 385 -7.35 -34.82 -32.88
N THR A 386 -6.59 -34.76 -31.77
CA THR A 386 -5.23 -35.33 -31.62
C THR A 386 -4.54 -34.91 -30.31
N GLU A 387 -3.89 -35.87 -29.63
CA GLU A 387 -3.08 -35.69 -28.42
C GLU A 387 -1.61 -35.35 -28.75
N VAL A 388 -0.96 -34.51 -27.94
CA VAL A 388 0.50 -34.29 -27.99
C VAL A 388 1.13 -34.56 -26.63
N THR A 389 2.11 -35.46 -26.63
CA THR A 389 2.94 -35.89 -25.48
C THR A 389 4.03 -34.87 -25.09
N PRO A 390 4.43 -34.79 -23.81
CA PRO A 390 5.39 -33.79 -23.33
C PRO A 390 6.85 -34.24 -23.49
N SER A 391 7.72 -33.30 -23.87
CA SER A 391 9.18 -33.50 -24.01
C SER A 391 9.94 -32.88 -22.83
N ASN A 392 10.82 -33.70 -22.25
CA ASN A 392 11.85 -33.35 -21.25
C ASN A 392 12.86 -32.31 -21.76
N ARG A 393 13.23 -31.29 -20.94
CA ARG A 393 14.65 -30.88 -20.70
C ARG A 393 14.88 -29.69 -19.72
N VAL A 394 15.86 -29.95 -18.82
CA VAL A 394 16.78 -29.08 -18.02
C VAL A 394 16.22 -28.30 -16.79
N PRO A 395 16.87 -28.37 -15.59
CA PRO A 395 16.23 -28.02 -14.33
C PRO A 395 16.48 -26.58 -13.83
N PHE A 396 16.61 -25.58 -14.70
CA PHE A 396 16.51 -24.16 -14.30
C PHE A 396 15.99 -23.33 -15.47
N ASN A 397 14.83 -22.70 -15.27
CA ASN A 397 14.16 -21.89 -16.28
C ASN A 397 14.67 -20.44 -16.18
N LEU A 398 15.11 -19.84 -17.29
CA LEU A 398 15.42 -18.40 -17.33
C LEU A 398 14.16 -17.55 -17.10
N GLU A 399 12.97 -18.07 -17.41
CA GLU A 399 11.70 -17.40 -17.12
C GLU A 399 11.45 -17.28 -15.60
N GLN A 400 12.00 -18.17 -14.76
CA GLN A 400 11.89 -18.03 -13.30
C GLN A 400 12.71 -16.85 -12.73
N LEU A 401 13.70 -16.36 -13.47
CA LEU A 401 14.44 -15.14 -13.13
C LEU A 401 13.73 -13.88 -13.63
N GLU A 402 12.94 -13.99 -14.71
CA GLU A 402 12.09 -12.90 -15.24
C GLU A 402 10.74 -12.79 -14.50
N GLU A 403 10.25 -13.88 -13.89
CA GLU A 403 9.07 -13.89 -13.01
C GLU A 403 9.26 -13.05 -11.73
N CYS A 404 10.49 -12.70 -11.36
CA CYS A 404 10.76 -11.78 -10.24
C CYS A 404 10.24 -10.36 -10.49
N ASP A 405 9.96 -9.97 -11.75
CA ASP A 405 9.38 -8.67 -12.11
C ASP A 405 7.85 -8.72 -12.22
N SER A 406 7.23 -9.90 -12.15
CA SER A 406 5.78 -10.05 -12.11
C SER A 406 5.25 -9.89 -10.69
N SER A 407 5.15 -8.65 -10.19
CA SER A 407 4.41 -8.41 -8.96
C SER A 407 2.92 -8.60 -9.24
N VAL A 408 2.32 -9.67 -8.70
CA VAL A 408 0.87 -9.90 -8.70
C VAL A 408 0.15 -8.82 -7.87
N GLU A 409 0.87 -8.14 -6.98
CA GLU A 409 0.35 -7.11 -6.10
C GLU A 409 0.24 -5.76 -6.82
N GLN A 410 -0.97 -5.38 -7.19
CA GLN A 410 -1.24 -4.06 -7.75
C GLN A 410 -1.09 -2.99 -6.66
N LEU A 411 0.07 -2.31 -6.66
CA LEU A 411 0.30 -1.17 -5.78
C LEU A 411 -0.36 0.09 -6.33
N THR A 412 -1.00 0.84 -5.45
CA THR A 412 -1.58 2.15 -5.76
C THR A 412 -0.81 3.24 -5.05
N PHE A 413 -0.57 4.35 -5.74
CA PHE A 413 -0.06 5.57 -5.14
C PHE A 413 -1.25 6.44 -4.71
N GLN A 414 -1.15 7.08 -3.55
CA GLN A 414 -2.15 8.03 -3.08
C GLN A 414 -1.48 9.26 -2.47
N ARG A 415 -1.91 10.45 -2.89
CA ARG A 415 -1.59 11.70 -2.18
C ARG A 415 -2.82 12.19 -1.42
N ILE A 416 -2.79 12.07 -0.10
CA ILE A 416 -3.91 12.41 0.79
C ILE A 416 -3.65 13.77 1.42
N ASP A 417 -4.51 14.75 1.11
CA ASP A 417 -4.39 16.11 1.64
C ASP A 417 -4.80 16.16 3.12
N GLY A 418 -3.94 16.75 3.94
CA GLY A 418 -4.12 16.83 5.38
C GLY A 418 -5.14 17.86 5.83
N ASN A 419 -5.63 18.74 4.96
CA ASN A 419 -6.67 19.72 5.25
C ASN A 419 -8.03 19.31 4.68
N GLU A 420 -8.05 18.80 3.45
CA GLU A 420 -9.29 18.37 2.78
C GLU A 420 -9.69 16.93 3.09
N HIS A 421 -8.78 16.16 3.71
CA HIS A 421 -8.96 14.75 4.06
C HIS A 421 -9.27 13.84 2.87
N CYS A 422 -8.99 14.32 1.65
CA CYS A 422 -9.33 13.67 0.41
C CYS A 422 -8.08 13.26 -0.37
N GLU A 423 -8.28 12.28 -1.23
CA GLU A 423 -7.27 11.87 -2.19
C GLU A 423 -7.22 12.88 -3.34
N THR A 424 -6.04 13.45 -3.55
CA THR A 424 -5.83 14.48 -4.59
C THR A 424 -5.24 13.89 -5.87
N HIS A 425 -4.53 12.75 -5.78
CA HIS A 425 -3.85 12.10 -6.91
C HIS A 425 -3.79 10.57 -6.67
N LYS A 426 -3.99 9.78 -7.75
CA LYS A 426 -3.80 8.33 -7.85
C LYS A 426 -2.84 7.98 -8.97
#